data_AF-A0A419GI14-F1
#
_entry.id   AF-A0A419GI14-F1
#
_cell.length_a   1.000
_cell.length_b   1.000
_cell.length_c   1.000
_cell.angle_alpha   90.00
_cell.angle_beta   90.00
_cell.angle_gamma   90.00
#
_symmetry.space_group_name_H-M   'P 1'
#
loop_
_entity.id
_entity.type
_entity.pdbx_description
1 polymer ?
#
loop_
_entity_poly.entity_id
_entity_poly.type
_entity_poly.pdbx_seq_one_letter_code
_entity_poly.pdbx_strand_id
1 'polypeptide(L)'
;MKIKRIIESILDTILYLSELFNLIISAFKNLPSLRIGPVRTVFFRQIYFAGIETLGKMVIIGLLIGIVIISQITSLVGVGSGALIGKILVWVVIRELGPLFAAIVVIARSVTAISAELGSMNAQGEIAGIEMLGIDPQRYLIMPRIIALTLSAVMLTFYFELAAILGGITVTSVFWGIPFEQHTTGILTSLTISELSASLVKSLLFGLVISAVSCSQGLKVSGSITRIPQATTKATMQSLFFVFIFDGIITLIFFI
;
A
#
# COMPACT_ATOMS: atom_id res chain seq x y z
N MET A 1 9.90 35.40 -16.10
CA MET A 1 9.00 35.07 -14.97
C MET A 1 8.51 33.62 -14.96
N LYS A 2 8.07 33.03 -16.09
CA LYS A 2 7.62 31.61 -16.14
C LYS A 2 8.73 30.58 -15.83
N ILE A 3 9.94 30.77 -16.37
CA ILE A 3 11.06 29.83 -16.16
C ILE A 3 11.49 29.76 -14.69
N LYS A 4 11.59 30.91 -13.99
CA LYS A 4 11.95 30.96 -12.57
C LYS A 4 10.95 30.20 -11.69
N ARG A 5 9.65 30.33 -11.99
CA ARG A 5 8.57 29.62 -11.28
C ARG A 5 8.58 28.11 -11.52
N ILE A 6 9.00 27.68 -12.72
CA ILE A 6 9.20 26.26 -13.05
C ILE A 6 10.39 25.70 -12.25
N ILE A 7 11.51 26.42 -12.22
CA ILE A 7 12.71 26.02 -11.48
C ILE A 7 12.39 25.90 -9.98
N GLU A 8 11.71 26.89 -9.39
CA GLU A 8 11.28 26.86 -7.99
C GLU A 8 10.38 25.65 -7.69
N SER A 9 9.40 25.37 -8.57
CA SER A 9 8.52 24.20 -8.40
C SER A 9 9.26 22.87 -8.49
N ILE A 10 10.28 22.75 -9.35
CA ILE A 10 11.10 21.55 -9.47
C ILE A 10 11.93 21.38 -8.20
N LEU A 11 12.54 22.45 -7.71
CA LEU A 11 13.33 22.45 -6.47
C LEU A 11 12.49 22.02 -5.27
N ASP A 12 11.28 22.57 -5.12
CA ASP A 12 10.35 22.20 -4.04
C ASP A 12 9.97 20.72 -4.10
N THR A 13 9.81 20.18 -5.32
CA THR A 13 9.50 18.77 -5.52
C THR A 13 10.68 17.87 -5.14
N ILE A 14 11.90 18.24 -5.53
CA ILE A 14 13.13 17.51 -5.19
C ILE A 14 13.36 17.53 -3.68
N LEU A 15 13.19 18.69 -3.04
CA LEU A 15 13.29 18.83 -1.60
C LEU A 15 12.26 17.94 -0.90
N TYR A 16 11.00 17.97 -1.36
CA TYR A 16 9.96 17.11 -0.78
C TYR A 16 10.28 15.62 -0.94
N LEU A 17 10.78 15.19 -2.10
CA LEU A 17 11.17 13.80 -2.31
C LEU A 17 12.35 13.40 -1.40
N SER A 18 13.29 14.32 -1.17
CA SER A 18 14.41 14.10 -0.25
C SER A 18 13.94 13.98 1.20
N GLU A 19 12.94 14.75 1.63
CA GLU A 19 12.31 14.63 2.95
C GLU A 19 11.67 13.25 3.14
N LEU A 20 10.90 12.78 2.17
CA LEU A 20 10.28 11.46 2.21
C LEU A 20 11.33 10.34 2.31
N PHE A 21 12.38 10.44 1.51
CA PHE A 21 13.48 9.48 1.53
C PHE A 21 14.20 9.46 2.88
N ASN A 22 14.46 10.63 3.46
CA ASN A 22 15.07 10.76 4.78
C ASN A 22 14.18 10.17 5.89
N LEU A 23 12.85 10.36 5.82
CA LEU A 23 11.91 9.74 6.77
C LEU A 23 11.96 8.22 6.71
N ILE A 24 12.00 7.65 5.49
CA ILE A 24 12.11 6.20 5.29
C ILE A 24 13.42 5.68 5.87
N ILE A 25 14.56 6.32 5.54
CA ILE A 25 15.88 5.92 6.07
C ILE A 25 15.91 6.04 7.60
N SER A 26 15.39 7.13 8.15
CA SER A 26 15.32 7.34 9.61
C SER A 26 14.50 6.24 10.29
N ALA A 27 13.38 5.82 9.68
CA ALA A 27 12.57 4.72 10.20
C ALA A 27 13.37 3.41 10.26
N PHE A 28 14.12 3.06 9.22
CA PHE A 28 14.94 1.85 9.23
C PHE A 28 16.11 1.93 10.22
N LYS A 29 16.79 3.07 10.33
CA LYS A 29 17.88 3.27 11.32
C LYS A 29 17.36 3.15 12.76
N ASN A 30 16.15 3.64 13.00
CA ASN A 30 15.51 3.62 14.31
C ASN A 30 14.74 2.32 14.60
N LEU A 31 14.79 1.31 13.72
CA LEU A 31 14.09 0.04 13.92
C LEU A 31 14.38 -0.67 15.25
N PRO A 32 15.62 -0.65 15.80
CA PRO A 32 15.91 -1.25 17.12
C PRO A 32 15.09 -0.63 18.27
N SER A 33 14.52 0.55 18.07
CA SER A 33 13.67 1.22 19.06
C SER A 33 12.31 0.56 19.28
N LEU A 34 11.90 -0.38 18.45
CA LEU A 34 10.73 -1.24 18.68
C LEU A 34 10.81 -2.04 19.99
N ARG A 35 12.00 -2.14 20.61
CA ARG A 35 12.18 -2.74 21.94
C ARG A 35 11.59 -1.90 23.08
N ILE A 36 11.37 -0.61 22.85
CA ILE A 36 10.83 0.30 23.86
C ILE A 36 9.31 0.13 23.93
N GLY A 37 8.78 -0.12 25.13
CA GLY A 37 7.37 -0.45 25.36
C GLY A 37 6.37 0.51 24.69
N PRO A 38 6.45 1.83 24.92
CA PRO A 38 5.56 2.80 24.28
C PRO A 38 5.57 2.80 22.74
N VAL A 39 6.76 2.71 22.12
CA VAL A 39 6.92 2.65 20.65
C VAL A 39 6.26 1.39 20.09
N ARG A 40 6.43 0.27 20.80
CA ARG A 40 5.84 -1.02 20.44
C ARG A 40 4.31 -1.00 20.50
N THR A 41 3.72 -0.27 21.46
CA THR A 41 2.27 -0.10 21.54
C THR A 41 1.72 0.63 20.32
N VAL A 42 2.39 1.70 19.87
CA VAL A 42 2.01 2.41 18.64
C VAL A 42 2.10 1.48 17.43
N PHE A 43 3.19 0.72 17.32
CA PHE A 43 3.40 -0.24 16.23
C PHE A 43 2.26 -1.28 16.13
N PHE A 44 1.94 -1.97 17.23
CA PHE A 44 0.87 -2.97 17.23
C PHE A 44 -0.52 -2.37 16.98
N ARG A 45 -0.78 -1.18 17.52
CA ARG A 45 -2.04 -0.46 17.25
C ARG A 45 -2.19 -0.17 15.74
N GLN A 46 -1.12 0.22 15.08
CA GLN A 46 -1.13 0.49 13.64
C GLN A 46 -1.29 -0.80 12.82
N ILE A 47 -0.64 -1.91 13.19
CA ILE A 47 -0.87 -3.21 12.53
C ILE A 47 -2.31 -3.67 12.69
N TYR A 48 -2.86 -3.53 13.89
CA TYR A 48 -4.24 -3.93 14.16
C TYR A 48 -5.23 -3.10 13.35
N PHE A 49 -5.09 -1.78 13.38
CA PHE A 49 -6.00 -0.86 12.69
C PHE A 49 -5.87 -0.92 11.16
N ALA A 50 -4.64 -0.92 10.63
CA ALA A 50 -4.41 -0.89 9.19
C ALA A 50 -4.52 -2.27 8.55
N GLY A 51 -3.94 -3.30 9.17
CA GLY A 51 -3.94 -4.67 8.66
C GLY A 51 -5.18 -5.44 9.10
N ILE A 52 -5.25 -5.80 10.39
CA ILE A 52 -6.20 -6.80 10.90
C ILE A 52 -7.66 -6.36 10.71
N GLU A 53 -8.03 -5.14 11.10
CA GLU A 53 -9.40 -4.63 10.94
C GLU A 53 -9.81 -4.43 9.48
N THR A 54 -8.87 -4.41 8.54
CA THR A 54 -9.12 -4.22 7.11
C THR A 54 -9.14 -5.55 6.35
N LEU A 55 -8.51 -6.59 6.92
CA LEU A 55 -8.35 -7.90 6.29
C LEU A 55 -9.67 -8.51 5.79
N GLY A 56 -10.72 -8.49 6.62
CA GLY A 56 -12.02 -9.06 6.22
C GLY A 56 -12.62 -8.38 4.97
N LYS A 57 -12.50 -7.04 4.89
CA LYS A 57 -12.95 -6.28 3.71
C LYS A 57 -12.07 -6.60 2.51
N MET A 58 -10.76 -6.75 2.72
CA MET A 58 -9.81 -7.07 1.66
C MET A 58 -10.10 -8.42 1.01
N VAL A 59 -10.42 -9.45 1.81
CA VAL A 59 -10.79 -10.78 1.31
C VAL A 59 -12.06 -10.71 0.46
N ILE A 60 -13.09 -9.98 0.91
CA ILE A 60 -14.34 -9.82 0.15
C ILE A 60 -14.07 -9.10 -1.18
N ILE A 61 -13.30 -8.01 -1.17
CA ILE A 61 -12.95 -7.27 -2.39
C ILE A 61 -12.14 -8.18 -3.33
N GLY A 62 -11.16 -8.93 -2.82
CA GLY A 62 -10.38 -9.88 -3.60
C GLY A 62 -11.25 -10.92 -4.29
N LEU A 63 -12.14 -11.56 -3.53
CA LEU A 63 -13.08 -12.54 -4.07
C LEU A 63 -13.93 -11.94 -5.20
N LEU A 64 -14.53 -10.76 -4.99
CA LEU A 64 -15.37 -10.12 -6.01
C LEU A 64 -14.57 -9.72 -7.26
N ILE A 65 -13.37 -9.15 -7.09
CA ILE A 65 -12.52 -8.76 -8.21
C ILE A 65 -12.05 -10.00 -8.99
N GLY A 66 -11.68 -11.08 -8.31
CA GLY A 66 -11.33 -12.35 -8.94
C GLY A 66 -12.47 -12.92 -9.78
N ILE A 67 -13.69 -12.90 -9.26
CA ILE A 67 -14.90 -13.31 -9.99
C ILE A 67 -15.08 -12.45 -11.24
N VAL A 68 -15.00 -11.12 -11.13
CA VAL A 68 -15.21 -10.23 -12.27
C VAL A 68 -14.14 -10.49 -13.35
N ILE A 69 -12.87 -10.52 -12.98
CA ILE A 69 -11.76 -10.70 -13.93
C ILE A 69 -11.87 -12.01 -14.68
N ILE A 70 -12.05 -13.12 -13.95
CA ILE A 70 -12.09 -14.44 -14.57
C ILE A 70 -13.30 -14.58 -15.48
N SER A 71 -14.41 -13.93 -15.13
CA SER A 71 -15.64 -13.94 -15.93
C SER A 71 -15.43 -13.28 -17.28
N GLN A 72 -14.77 -12.12 -17.27
CA GLN A 72 -14.45 -11.39 -18.49
C GLN A 72 -13.39 -12.09 -19.34
N ILE A 73 -12.41 -12.76 -18.72
CA ILE A 73 -11.41 -13.53 -19.47
C ILE A 73 -12.04 -14.77 -20.10
N THR A 74 -12.89 -15.49 -19.36
CA THR A 74 -13.54 -16.71 -19.86
C THR A 74 -14.47 -16.39 -21.03
N SER A 75 -15.17 -15.25 -20.99
CA SER A 75 -16.00 -14.81 -22.12
C SER A 75 -15.19 -14.41 -23.36
N LEU A 76 -13.95 -13.93 -23.18
CA LEU A 76 -13.07 -13.55 -24.28
C LEU A 76 -12.36 -14.75 -24.93
N VAL A 77 -11.80 -15.65 -24.12
CA VAL A 77 -10.92 -16.75 -24.57
C VAL A 77 -11.71 -18.05 -24.81
N GLY A 78 -12.91 -18.14 -24.25
CA GLY A 78 -13.76 -19.32 -24.32
C GLY A 78 -13.45 -20.36 -23.23
N VAL A 79 -14.44 -21.20 -22.95
CA VAL A 79 -14.47 -22.16 -21.84
C VAL A 79 -13.41 -23.28 -21.99
N GLY A 80 -12.96 -23.57 -23.21
CA GLY A 80 -11.99 -24.64 -23.50
C GLY A 80 -10.54 -24.36 -23.06
N SER A 81 -10.25 -23.15 -22.55
CA SER A 81 -8.88 -22.69 -22.29
C SER A 81 -8.57 -22.51 -20.80
N GLY A 82 -8.99 -23.45 -19.94
CA GLY A 82 -8.86 -23.36 -18.48
C GLY A 82 -7.44 -23.07 -17.97
N ALA A 83 -6.42 -23.66 -18.62
CA ALA A 83 -5.03 -23.40 -18.29
C ALA A 83 -4.62 -21.95 -18.61
N LEU A 84 -4.99 -21.41 -19.78
CA LEU A 84 -4.70 -20.02 -20.14
C LEU A 84 -5.42 -19.05 -19.20
N ILE A 85 -6.67 -19.35 -18.85
CA ILE A 85 -7.45 -18.58 -17.88
C ILE A 85 -6.73 -18.51 -16.52
N GLY A 86 -6.19 -19.64 -16.03
CA GLY A 86 -5.39 -19.69 -14.81
C GLY A 86 -4.08 -18.88 -14.90
N LYS A 87 -3.40 -18.92 -16.06
CA LYS A 87 -2.19 -18.12 -16.29
C LYS A 87 -2.47 -16.61 -16.26
N ILE A 88 -3.55 -16.17 -16.91
CA ILE A 88 -3.93 -14.75 -16.94
C ILE A 88 -4.31 -14.28 -15.53
N LEU A 89 -4.98 -15.12 -14.74
CA LEU A 89 -5.31 -14.80 -13.36
C LEU A 89 -4.05 -14.50 -12.53
N VAL A 90 -3.00 -15.33 -12.65
CA VAL A 90 -1.71 -15.07 -12.00
C VAL A 90 -1.10 -13.76 -12.49
N TRP A 91 -1.01 -13.56 -13.81
CA TRP A 91 -0.37 -12.37 -14.37
C TRP A 91 -1.09 -11.09 -14.02
N VAL A 92 -2.41 -11.07 -14.00
CA VAL A 92 -3.18 -9.86 -13.71
C VAL A 92 -3.27 -9.62 -12.20
N VAL A 93 -3.58 -10.66 -11.42
CA VAL A 93 -3.82 -10.50 -9.98
C VAL A 93 -2.52 -10.35 -9.21
N ILE A 94 -1.52 -11.19 -9.46
CA ILE A 94 -0.30 -11.18 -8.63
C ILE A 94 0.65 -10.05 -9.09
N ARG A 95 0.82 -9.83 -10.40
CA ARG A 95 1.79 -8.80 -10.87
C ARG A 95 1.33 -7.37 -10.61
N GLU A 96 0.02 -7.13 -10.67
CA GLU A 96 -0.52 -5.77 -10.76
C GLU A 96 -1.57 -5.53 -9.68
N LEU A 97 -2.71 -6.23 -9.76
CA LEU A 97 -3.89 -5.83 -9.01
C LEU A 97 -3.76 -6.07 -7.51
N GLY A 98 -3.08 -7.12 -7.07
CA GLY A 98 -2.89 -7.44 -5.65
C GLY A 98 -2.23 -6.31 -4.87
N PRO A 99 -0.99 -5.93 -5.22
CA PRO A 99 -0.31 -4.78 -4.61
C PRO A 99 -1.11 -3.49 -4.75
N LEU A 100 -1.71 -3.23 -5.92
CA LEU A 100 -2.41 -1.98 -6.22
C LEU A 100 -3.69 -1.81 -5.39
N PHE A 101 -4.54 -2.84 -5.32
CA PHE A 101 -5.76 -2.77 -4.52
C PHE A 101 -5.46 -2.67 -3.03
N ALA A 102 -4.44 -3.40 -2.53
CA ALA A 102 -4.03 -3.29 -1.14
C ALA A 102 -3.59 -1.84 -0.83
N ALA A 103 -2.77 -1.24 -1.71
CA ALA A 103 -2.35 0.14 -1.60
C ALA A 103 -3.55 1.12 -1.57
N ILE A 104 -4.52 0.97 -2.49
CA ILE A 104 -5.71 1.84 -2.57
C ILE A 104 -6.54 1.76 -1.29
N VAL A 105 -6.77 0.55 -0.76
CA VAL A 105 -7.54 0.36 0.47
C VAL A 105 -6.81 0.97 1.67
N VAL A 106 -5.50 0.77 1.78
CA VAL A 106 -4.66 1.39 2.82
C VAL A 106 -4.67 2.91 2.70
N ILE A 107 -4.64 3.47 1.48
CA ILE A 107 -4.76 4.91 1.24
C ILE A 107 -6.12 5.44 1.72
N ALA A 108 -7.21 4.77 1.35
CA ALA A 108 -8.55 5.23 1.69
C ALA A 108 -8.78 5.29 3.21
N ARG A 109 -8.27 4.30 3.95
CA ARG A 109 -8.55 4.15 5.39
C ARG A 109 -7.45 4.69 6.30
N SER A 110 -6.19 4.31 6.03
CA SER A 110 -5.10 4.50 6.99
C SER A 110 -4.35 5.80 6.77
N VAL A 111 -4.19 6.26 5.52
CA VAL A 111 -3.56 7.57 5.25
C VAL A 111 -4.36 8.69 5.87
N THR A 112 -5.69 8.63 5.73
CA THR A 112 -6.59 9.64 6.27
C THR A 112 -6.52 9.68 7.80
N ALA A 113 -6.57 8.52 8.45
CA ALA A 113 -6.42 8.40 9.90
C ALA A 113 -5.05 8.88 10.40
N ILE A 114 -3.95 8.42 9.79
CA ILE A 114 -2.57 8.75 10.24
C ILE A 114 -2.27 10.23 10.04
N SER A 115 -2.63 10.79 8.88
CA SER A 115 -2.42 12.23 8.60
C SER A 115 -3.25 13.11 9.53
N ALA A 116 -4.49 12.72 9.83
CA ALA A 116 -5.34 13.45 10.75
C ALA A 116 -4.86 13.37 12.19
N GLU A 117 -4.43 12.19 12.64
CA GLU A 117 -3.88 11.99 13.98
C GLU A 117 -2.60 12.81 14.20
N LEU A 118 -1.62 12.69 13.31
CA LEU A 118 -0.38 13.48 13.40
C LEU A 118 -0.63 14.98 13.23
N GLY A 119 -1.57 15.36 12.35
CA GLY A 119 -1.96 16.74 12.17
C GLY A 119 -2.63 17.34 13.41
N SER A 120 -3.45 16.57 14.11
CA SER A 120 -4.06 16.97 15.38
C SER A 120 -3.02 17.12 16.48
N MET A 121 -2.08 16.17 16.59
CA MET A 121 -0.99 16.25 17.57
C MET A 121 -0.11 17.48 17.33
N ASN A 122 0.22 17.78 16.06
CA ASN A 122 1.05 18.92 15.74
C ASN A 122 0.32 20.26 15.94
N ALA A 123 -0.96 20.34 15.55
CA ALA A 123 -1.77 21.55 15.73
C ALA A 123 -1.98 21.91 17.22
N GLN A 124 -2.02 20.90 18.10
CA GLN A 124 -2.15 21.09 19.55
C GLN A 124 -0.80 21.25 20.28
N GLY A 125 0.33 21.19 19.57
CA GLY A 125 1.66 21.32 20.17
C GLY A 125 2.14 20.09 20.95
N GLU A 126 1.46 18.95 20.84
CA GLU A 126 1.84 17.71 21.52
C GLU A 126 3.21 17.19 21.02
N ILE A 127 3.51 17.36 19.73
CA ILE A 127 4.79 16.95 19.15
C ILE A 127 5.94 17.76 19.75
N ALA A 128 5.78 19.09 19.85
CA ALA A 128 6.76 19.94 20.52
C ALA A 128 6.90 19.61 22.01
N GLY A 129 5.80 19.22 22.68
CA GLY A 129 5.84 18.73 24.06
C GLY A 129 6.70 17.47 24.22
N ILE A 130 6.59 16.52 23.28
CA ILE A 130 7.43 15.31 23.26
C ILE A 130 8.91 15.68 23.04
N GLU A 131 9.20 16.63 22.16
CA GLU A 131 10.57 17.14 21.94
C GLU A 131 11.14 17.81 23.20
N MET A 132 10.34 18.59 23.93
CA MET A 132 10.75 19.21 25.20
C MET A 132 11.08 18.19 26.30
N LEU A 133 10.50 16.99 26.23
CA LEU A 133 10.82 15.87 27.11
C LEU A 133 12.11 15.13 26.69
N GLY A 134 12.80 15.59 25.64
CA GLY A 134 14.02 14.96 25.12
C GLY A 134 13.77 13.68 24.32
N ILE A 135 12.52 13.44 23.89
CA ILE A 135 12.14 12.26 23.11
C ILE A 135 12.09 12.67 21.63
N ASP A 136 12.83 11.96 20.78
CA ASP A 136 12.80 12.16 19.33
C ASP A 136 11.43 11.71 18.73
N PRO A 137 10.62 12.62 18.16
CA PRO A 137 9.34 12.28 17.55
C PRO A 137 9.47 11.37 16.33
N GLN A 138 10.58 11.42 15.60
CA GLN A 138 10.78 10.54 14.44
C GLN A 138 10.84 9.08 14.89
N ARG A 139 11.61 8.82 15.95
CA ARG A 139 11.72 7.51 16.58
C ARG A 139 10.41 7.07 17.25
N TYR A 140 9.72 7.98 17.93
CA TYR A 140 8.57 7.65 18.77
C TYR A 140 7.25 7.55 17.99
N LEU A 141 6.98 8.47 17.05
CA LEU A 141 5.72 8.56 16.33
C LEU A 141 5.79 8.03 14.90
N ILE A 142 6.85 8.39 14.16
CA ILE A 142 6.90 8.17 12.71
C ILE A 142 7.35 6.75 12.38
N MET A 143 8.49 6.31 12.89
CA MET A 143 9.06 4.98 12.64
C MET A 143 8.06 3.84 12.82
N PRO A 144 7.36 3.72 13.97
CA PRO A 144 6.43 2.58 14.17
C PRO A 144 5.27 2.60 13.16
N ARG A 145 4.81 3.78 12.72
CA ARG A 145 3.75 3.91 11.70
C ARG A 145 4.24 3.46 10.33
N ILE A 146 5.46 3.84 9.94
CA ILE A 146 6.04 3.45 8.65
C ILE A 146 6.17 1.92 8.54
N ILE A 147 6.78 1.29 9.55
CA ILE A 147 7.00 -0.16 9.51
C ILE A 147 5.68 -0.93 9.64
N ALA A 148 4.78 -0.51 10.54
CA ALA A 148 3.49 -1.18 10.72
C ALA A 148 2.61 -1.11 9.47
N LEU A 149 2.55 0.05 8.81
CA LEU A 149 1.73 0.23 7.61
C LEU A 149 2.31 -0.52 6.42
N THR A 150 3.64 -0.57 6.32
CA THR A 150 4.34 -1.35 5.30
C THR A 150 4.05 -2.84 5.44
N LEU A 151 4.18 -3.38 6.65
CA LEU A 151 3.85 -4.79 6.90
C LEU A 151 2.37 -5.08 6.65
N SER A 152 1.49 -4.15 7.04
CA SER A 152 0.04 -4.27 6.80
C SER A 152 -0.27 -4.32 5.30
N ALA A 153 0.38 -3.49 4.48
CA ALA A 153 0.19 -3.50 3.03
C ALA A 153 0.58 -4.86 2.41
N VAL A 154 1.74 -5.41 2.78
CA VAL A 154 2.20 -6.74 2.33
C VAL A 154 1.21 -7.84 2.72
N MET A 155 0.76 -7.83 3.99
CA MET A 155 -0.21 -8.82 4.45
C MET A 155 -1.54 -8.71 3.69
N LEU A 156 -2.05 -7.49 3.48
CA LEU A 156 -3.30 -7.28 2.76
C LEU A 156 -3.19 -7.69 1.29
N THR A 157 -2.06 -7.44 0.63
CA THR A 157 -1.79 -7.93 -0.73
C THR A 157 -1.90 -9.44 -0.80
N PHE A 158 -1.22 -10.16 0.10
CA PHE A 158 -1.25 -11.62 0.12
C PHE A 158 -2.67 -12.18 0.29
N TYR A 159 -3.45 -11.65 1.24
CA TYR A 159 -4.84 -12.11 1.46
C TYR A 159 -5.76 -11.77 0.29
N PHE A 160 -5.55 -10.62 -0.36
CA PHE A 160 -6.31 -10.27 -1.55
C PHE A 160 -6.04 -11.22 -2.71
N GLU A 161 -4.77 -11.50 -3.01
CA GLU A 161 -4.38 -12.39 -4.10
C GLU A 161 -4.95 -13.79 -3.89
N LEU A 162 -4.83 -14.32 -2.66
CA LEU A 162 -5.41 -15.60 -2.29
C LEU A 162 -6.93 -15.62 -2.53
N ALA A 163 -7.64 -14.60 -2.03
CA ALA A 163 -9.09 -14.52 -2.16
C ALA A 163 -9.54 -14.35 -3.62
N ALA A 164 -8.81 -13.56 -4.41
CA ALA A 164 -9.09 -13.35 -5.83
C ALA A 164 -8.87 -14.62 -6.65
N ILE A 165 -7.80 -15.37 -6.38
CA ILE A 165 -7.55 -16.65 -7.05
C ILE A 165 -8.64 -17.66 -6.70
N LEU A 166 -8.97 -17.80 -5.41
CA LEU A 166 -10.02 -18.72 -4.96
C LEU A 166 -11.40 -18.35 -5.51
N GLY A 167 -11.77 -17.07 -5.46
CA GLY A 167 -13.04 -16.58 -6.00
C GLY A 167 -13.16 -16.81 -7.50
N GLY A 168 -12.08 -16.52 -8.25
CA GLY A 168 -12.02 -16.74 -9.69
C GLY A 168 -12.23 -18.21 -10.07
N ILE A 169 -11.42 -19.11 -9.50
CA ILE A 169 -11.52 -20.55 -9.83
C ILE A 169 -12.88 -21.13 -9.44
N THR A 170 -13.43 -20.72 -8.29
CA THR A 170 -14.72 -21.25 -7.81
C THR A 170 -15.84 -20.92 -8.79
N VAL A 171 -15.91 -19.68 -9.26
CA VAL A 171 -16.98 -19.28 -10.19
C VAL A 171 -16.84 -19.95 -11.55
N THR A 172 -15.64 -20.02 -12.12
CA THR A 172 -15.46 -20.67 -13.42
C THR A 172 -15.77 -22.15 -13.38
N SER A 173 -15.40 -22.82 -12.29
CA SER A 173 -15.63 -24.25 -12.12
C SER A 173 -17.12 -24.56 -11.96
N VAL A 174 -17.84 -23.74 -11.19
CA VAL A 174 -19.27 -23.97 -10.90
C VAL A 174 -20.17 -23.54 -12.06
N PHE A 175 -19.91 -22.38 -12.67
CA PHE A 175 -20.81 -21.79 -13.67
C PHE A 175 -20.45 -22.14 -15.12
N TRP A 176 -19.18 -22.37 -15.44
CA TRP A 176 -18.73 -22.73 -16.78
C TRP A 176 -18.25 -24.17 -16.91
N GLY A 177 -18.26 -24.95 -15.82
CA GLY A 177 -17.89 -26.37 -15.86
C GLY A 177 -16.43 -26.62 -16.21
N ILE A 178 -15.55 -25.62 -16.04
CA ILE A 178 -14.11 -25.79 -16.29
C ILE A 178 -13.51 -26.62 -15.13
N PRO A 179 -12.81 -27.73 -15.40
CA PRO A 179 -12.22 -28.54 -14.34
C PRO A 179 -11.18 -27.76 -13.53
N PHE A 180 -11.24 -27.90 -12.21
CA PHE A 180 -10.28 -27.29 -11.27
C PHE A 180 -8.81 -27.62 -11.60
N GLU A 181 -8.56 -28.82 -12.11
CA GLU A 181 -7.24 -29.30 -12.53
C GLU A 181 -6.63 -28.47 -13.67
N GLN A 182 -7.46 -27.99 -14.60
CA GLN A 182 -6.97 -27.16 -15.71
C GLN A 182 -6.52 -25.78 -15.20
N HIS A 183 -7.28 -25.19 -14.27
CA HIS A 183 -6.91 -23.91 -13.66
C HIS A 183 -5.64 -24.01 -12.83
N THR A 184 -5.54 -25.03 -11.97
CA THR A 184 -4.38 -25.24 -11.11
C THR A 184 -3.10 -25.48 -11.91
N THR A 185 -3.17 -26.24 -13.00
CA THR A 185 -2.02 -26.41 -13.91
C THR A 185 -1.57 -25.07 -14.50
N GLY A 186 -2.50 -24.23 -14.94
CA GLY A 186 -2.20 -22.88 -15.42
C GLY A 186 -1.57 -21.99 -14.36
N ILE A 187 -2.09 -22.02 -13.13
CA ILE A 187 -1.60 -21.22 -12.02
C ILE A 187 -0.19 -21.66 -11.61
N LEU A 188 0.02 -22.95 -11.36
CA LEU A 188 1.30 -23.48 -10.90
C LEU A 188 2.43 -23.29 -11.92
N THR A 189 2.11 -23.36 -13.22
CA THR A 189 3.10 -23.12 -14.28
C THR A 189 3.43 -21.65 -14.48
N SER A 190 2.51 -20.73 -14.16
CA SER A 190 2.76 -19.28 -14.22
C SER A 190 3.32 -18.70 -12.93
N LEU A 191 3.10 -19.33 -11.78
CA LEU A 191 3.52 -18.84 -10.48
C LEU A 191 5.01 -19.10 -10.26
N THR A 192 5.85 -18.23 -10.81
CA THR A 192 7.30 -18.28 -10.62
C THR A 192 7.74 -17.42 -9.44
N ILE A 193 8.97 -17.62 -8.97
CA ILE A 193 9.61 -16.77 -7.94
C ILE A 193 9.63 -15.31 -8.40
N SER A 194 9.76 -15.05 -9.71
CA SER A 194 9.71 -13.71 -10.27
C SER A 194 8.39 -13.00 -9.95
N GLU A 195 7.25 -13.68 -10.14
CA GLU A 195 5.92 -13.12 -9.87
C GLU A 195 5.73 -12.75 -8.41
N LEU A 196 6.08 -13.68 -7.52
CA LEU A 196 5.96 -13.48 -6.08
C LEU A 196 6.91 -12.38 -5.59
N SER A 197 8.13 -12.33 -6.14
CA SER A 197 9.09 -11.29 -5.79
C SER A 197 8.64 -9.90 -6.27
N ALA A 198 8.07 -9.79 -7.47
CA ALA A 198 7.53 -8.54 -7.99
C ALA A 198 6.37 -8.02 -7.12
N SER A 199 5.41 -8.89 -6.78
CA SER A 199 4.31 -8.54 -5.88
C SER A 199 4.80 -8.09 -4.49
N LEU A 200 5.75 -8.83 -3.91
CA LEU A 200 6.34 -8.49 -2.62
C LEU A 200 7.08 -7.14 -2.65
N VAL A 201 7.89 -6.90 -3.68
CA VAL A 201 8.63 -5.64 -3.84
C VAL A 201 7.66 -4.46 -4.02
N LYS A 202 6.63 -4.61 -4.85
CA LYS A 202 5.59 -3.58 -5.04
C LYS A 202 4.87 -3.27 -3.73
N SER A 203 4.36 -4.29 -3.04
CA SER A 203 3.61 -4.10 -1.79
C SER A 203 4.45 -3.48 -0.68
N LEU A 204 5.74 -3.86 -0.55
CA LEU A 204 6.68 -3.21 0.35
C LEU A 204 6.90 -1.74 -0.02
N LEU A 205 7.19 -1.44 -1.29
CA LEU A 205 7.46 -0.07 -1.73
C LEU A 205 6.23 0.82 -1.56
N PHE A 206 5.05 0.34 -1.94
CA PHE A 206 3.81 1.08 -1.76
C PHE A 206 3.56 1.38 -0.29
N GLY A 207 3.70 0.39 0.60
CA GLY A 207 3.57 0.60 2.04
C GLY A 207 4.52 1.67 2.60
N LEU A 208 5.78 1.66 2.16
CA LEU A 208 6.78 2.66 2.57
C LEU A 208 6.42 4.06 2.08
N VAL A 209 6.04 4.20 0.82
CA VAL A 209 5.69 5.49 0.21
C VAL A 209 4.43 6.06 0.85
N ILE A 210 3.37 5.25 0.96
CA ILE A 210 2.09 5.65 1.55
C ILE A 210 2.28 6.13 2.99
N SER A 211 3.04 5.37 3.79
CA SER A 211 3.28 5.73 5.18
C SER A 211 4.14 6.98 5.34
N ALA A 212 5.21 7.13 4.55
CA ALA A 212 6.06 8.32 4.56
C ALA A 212 5.28 9.58 4.17
N VAL A 213 4.46 9.50 3.11
CA VAL A 213 3.63 10.62 2.65
C VAL A 213 2.60 11.01 3.72
N SER A 214 1.90 10.03 4.31
CA SER A 214 0.90 10.29 5.36
C SER A 214 1.52 10.97 6.60
N CYS A 215 2.70 10.52 7.02
CA CYS A 215 3.41 11.12 8.15
C CYS A 215 3.90 12.52 7.82
N SER A 216 4.52 12.71 6.66
CA SER A 216 5.03 14.01 6.21
C SER A 216 3.92 15.06 6.14
N GLN A 217 2.76 14.73 5.57
CA GLN A 217 1.66 15.70 5.48
C GLN A 217 1.00 15.98 6.83
N GLY A 218 0.87 14.97 7.70
CA GLY A 218 0.37 15.18 9.07
C GLY A 218 1.27 16.15 9.86
N LEU A 219 2.59 15.97 9.78
CA LEU A 219 3.57 16.84 10.47
C LEU A 219 3.62 18.27 9.92
N LYS A 220 3.15 18.51 8.70
CA LYS A 220 3.10 19.85 8.09
C LYS A 220 1.88 20.66 8.52
N VAL A 221 0.92 20.07 9.23
CA VAL A 221 -0.24 20.81 9.77
C VAL A 221 0.22 21.69 10.92
N SER A 222 0.19 23.01 10.75
CA SER A 222 0.57 23.97 11.80
C SER A 222 -0.55 24.94 12.16
N GLY A 223 -0.60 25.32 13.44
CA GLY A 223 -1.40 26.42 13.98
C GLY A 223 -2.90 26.15 14.13
N SER A 224 -3.59 25.62 13.11
CA SER A 224 -5.04 25.42 13.14
C SER A 224 -5.48 24.02 12.71
N ILE A 225 -6.36 23.43 13.52
CA ILE A 225 -7.05 22.16 13.29
C ILE A 225 -7.85 22.19 11.96
N THR A 226 -8.28 23.38 11.51
CA THR A 226 -9.01 23.54 10.24
C THR A 226 -8.19 23.15 9.00
N ARG A 227 -6.86 23.06 9.10
CA ARG A 227 -6.00 22.62 7.98
C ARG A 227 -5.86 21.11 7.88
N ILE A 228 -6.31 20.35 8.89
CA ILE A 228 -6.18 18.88 8.92
C ILE A 228 -6.83 18.23 7.70
N PRO A 229 -8.11 18.52 7.33
CA PRO A 229 -8.74 17.88 6.18
C PRO A 229 -8.02 18.16 4.85
N GLN A 230 -7.40 19.34 4.71
CA GLN A 230 -6.62 19.72 3.53
C GLN A 230 -5.33 18.90 3.43
N ALA A 231 -4.61 18.75 4.54
CA ALA A 231 -3.40 17.92 4.60
C ALA A 231 -3.72 16.44 4.37
N THR A 232 -4.82 15.95 4.93
CA THR A 232 -5.32 14.58 4.70
C THR A 232 -5.64 14.34 3.22
N THR A 233 -6.41 15.22 2.58
CA THR A 233 -6.71 15.10 1.15
C THR A 233 -5.44 15.13 0.30
N LYS A 234 -4.49 16.02 0.63
CA LYS A 234 -3.19 16.10 -0.04
C LYS A 234 -2.38 14.81 0.11
N ALA A 235 -2.35 14.23 1.31
CA ALA A 235 -1.67 12.97 1.58
C ALA A 235 -2.26 11.82 0.76
N THR A 236 -3.58 11.72 0.69
CA THR A 236 -4.30 10.71 -0.10
C THR A 236 -3.96 10.81 -1.58
N MET A 237 -4.08 12.01 -2.16
CA MET A 237 -3.83 12.23 -3.59
C MET A 237 -2.36 11.98 -3.96
N GLN A 238 -1.42 12.44 -3.12
CA GLN A 238 0.01 12.21 -3.37
C GLN A 238 0.39 10.73 -3.22
N SER A 239 -0.14 10.04 -2.22
CA SER A 239 0.10 8.61 -2.04
C SER A 239 -0.38 7.82 -3.26
N LEU A 240 -1.58 8.13 -3.75
CA LEU A 240 -2.14 7.50 -4.94
C LEU A 240 -1.29 7.76 -6.18
N PHE A 241 -0.87 9.02 -6.39
CA PHE A 241 -0.02 9.39 -7.51
C PHE A 241 1.33 8.66 -7.50
N PHE A 242 2.01 8.62 -6.36
CA PHE A 242 3.28 7.90 -6.25
C PHE A 242 3.12 6.40 -6.43
N VAL A 243 2.07 5.79 -5.87
CA VAL A 243 1.79 4.35 -6.07
C VAL A 243 1.68 4.03 -7.56
N PHE A 244 0.90 4.80 -8.35
CA PHE A 244 0.78 4.56 -9.79
C PHE A 244 2.10 4.76 -10.55
N ILE A 245 2.89 5.77 -10.19
CA ILE A 245 4.21 5.96 -10.81
C ILE A 245 5.13 4.78 -10.54
N PHE A 246 5.24 4.37 -9.27
CA PHE A 246 6.10 3.26 -8.88
C PHE A 246 5.62 1.93 -9.43
N ASP A 247 4.31 1.75 -9.56
CA ASP A 247 3.72 0.57 -10.21
C ASP A 247 4.22 0.43 -11.65
N GLY A 248 4.08 1.50 -12.44
CA GLY A 248 4.58 1.53 -13.82
C GLY A 248 6.10 1.31 -13.91
N ILE A 249 6.88 1.97 -13.06
CA ILE A 249 8.34 1.80 -13.04
C ILE A 249 8.75 0.35 -12.71
N ILE A 250 8.14 -0.26 -11.69
CA ILE A 250 8.47 -1.63 -11.31
C ILE A 250 8.06 -2.60 -12.42
N THR A 251 6.88 -2.41 -13.03
CA THR A 251 6.45 -3.24 -14.16
C THR A 251 7.43 -3.17 -15.33
N LEU A 252 7.93 -1.98 -15.67
CA LEU A 252 8.96 -1.81 -16.69
C LEU A 252 10.27 -2.53 -16.35
N ILE A 253 10.68 -2.56 -15.07
CA ILE A 253 11.96 -3.17 -14.66
C ILE A 253 11.87 -4.70 -14.56
N PHE A 254 10.75 -5.24 -14.09
CA PHE A 254 10.62 -6.67 -13.84
C PHE A 254 10.16 -7.48 -15.06
N PHE A 255 9.41 -6.86 -15.98
CA PHE A 255 8.69 -7.60 -17.03
C PHE A 255 9.02 -7.16 -18.47
N ILE A 256 9.83 -6.13 -18.67
CA ILE A 256 10.30 -5.65 -19.98
C ILE A 256 11.83 -5.69 -19.99
#